data_AF-A0A1F5YSS4-F1
#
_entry.id   AF-A0A1F5YSS4-F1
#
_cell.length_a   1.000
_cell.length_b   1.000
_cell.length_c   1.000
_cell.angle_alpha   90.00
_cell.angle_beta   90.00
_cell.angle_gamma   90.00
#
_symmetry.space_group_name_H-M   'P 1'
#
loop_
_entity.id
_entity.type
_entity.pdbx_description
1 polymer ?
#
loop_
_entity_poly.entity_id
_entity_poly.type
_entity_poly.pdbx_seq_one_letter_code
_entity_poly.pdbx_strand_id
1 'polypeptide(L)'
;MILNLSLLWILILFGYQGNQFVKALRYFYPLYPFLALLSAWFIYHLALFLENRGKLNLFLVSCLPAEALAKAGFLFLVLVYPFSFISIYSRPHTRVTASNWIYQNIPPGSRISGEHWDDYLPLSLPAPGFIHENYQSVEFPLYNEDNGEKWLAMSQKLATTDYIILTSNRLYGSIMTVPEKYPVTAKFYQQLFAGNLGFEKVIEFTSRPNLPLPLIKICLTPPFIRYGIVSRDEKNCLLEGISFVDDYADETFTVYDHPKVLIFKKVKPVDYYQILYQNLNK
;
A
#
# COMPACT_ATOMS: atom_id res chain seq x y z
N MET A 1 36.97 -3.57 -15.49
CA MET A 1 37.24 -2.49 -14.52
C MET A 1 35.96 -1.82 -14.03
N ILE A 2 35.13 -1.23 -14.90
CA ILE A 2 33.90 -0.51 -14.51
C ILE A 2 32.92 -1.39 -13.70
N LEU A 3 32.65 -2.63 -14.14
CA LEU A 3 31.75 -3.54 -13.41
C LEU A 3 32.28 -3.90 -12.02
N ASN A 4 33.59 -4.10 -11.89
CA ASN A 4 34.21 -4.42 -10.60
C ASN A 4 34.14 -3.23 -9.63
N LEU A 5 34.33 -2.01 -10.14
CA LEU A 5 34.16 -0.78 -9.34
C LEU A 5 32.69 -0.58 -8.94
N SER A 6 31.76 -0.87 -9.86
CA SER A 6 30.32 -0.81 -9.61
C SER A 6 29.91 -1.80 -8.51
N LEU A 7 30.41 -3.04 -8.60
CA LEU A 7 30.17 -4.07 -7.59
C LEU A 7 30.80 -3.68 -6.24
N LEU A 8 32.03 -3.17 -6.23
CA LEU A 8 32.69 -2.70 -5.01
C LEU A 8 31.89 -1.59 -4.33
N TRP A 9 31.42 -0.59 -5.10
CA TRP A 9 30.56 0.48 -4.59
C TRP A 9 29.27 -0.06 -3.98
N ILE A 10 28.60 -0.98 -4.69
CA ILE A 10 27.39 -1.65 -4.19
C ILE A 10 27.67 -2.35 -2.86
N LEU A 11 28.72 -3.16 -2.79
CA LEU A 11 29.05 -3.91 -1.57
C LEU A 11 29.37 -2.99 -0.39
N ILE A 12 30.12 -1.90 -0.61
CA ILE A 12 30.46 -0.94 0.45
C ILE A 12 29.21 -0.25 0.98
N LEU A 13 28.40 0.37 0.09
CA LEU A 13 27.25 1.15 0.53
C LEU A 13 26.14 0.23 1.06
N PHE A 14 25.89 -0.92 0.43
CA PHE A 14 24.94 -1.91 0.92
C PHE A 14 25.39 -2.47 2.29
N GLY A 15 26.69 -2.76 2.46
CA GLY A 15 27.23 -3.19 3.75
C GLY A 15 27.06 -2.14 4.84
N TYR A 16 27.37 -0.87 4.54
CA TYR A 16 27.21 0.21 5.51
C TYR A 16 25.73 0.49 5.86
N GLN A 17 24.87 0.64 4.84
CA GLN A 17 23.46 0.97 5.03
C GLN A 17 22.65 -0.23 5.54
N GLY A 18 22.99 -1.44 5.12
CA GLY A 18 22.35 -2.68 5.54
C GLY A 18 22.61 -3.03 7.02
N ASN A 19 23.63 -2.45 7.64
CA ASN A 19 23.89 -2.61 9.08
C ASN A 19 23.22 -1.55 9.96
N GLN A 20 22.53 -0.56 9.37
CA GLN A 20 21.81 0.45 10.15
C GLN A 20 20.57 -0.13 10.82
N PHE A 21 20.19 0.42 11.98
CA PHE A 21 18.97 0.04 12.68
C PHE A 21 17.73 0.29 11.81
N VAL A 22 17.61 1.51 11.25
CA VAL A 22 16.58 1.89 10.27
C VAL A 22 17.18 1.90 8.87
N LYS A 23 16.56 1.16 7.93
CA LYS A 23 17.09 0.94 6.58
C LYS A 23 16.24 1.68 5.53
N ALA A 24 16.16 3.00 5.64
CA ALA A 24 15.35 3.79 4.73
C ALA A 24 15.87 3.67 3.28
N LEU A 25 14.99 3.33 2.34
CA LEU A 25 15.33 3.07 0.93
C LEU A 25 16.05 4.26 0.25
N ARG A 26 15.76 5.49 0.67
CA ARG A 26 16.42 6.70 0.15
C ARG A 26 17.95 6.67 0.24
N TYR A 27 18.53 5.99 1.24
CA TYR A 27 19.98 5.90 1.39
C TYR A 27 20.61 4.85 0.47
N PHE A 28 19.80 3.98 -0.12
CA PHE A 28 20.22 3.05 -1.17
C PHE A 28 20.09 3.64 -2.57
N TYR A 29 19.51 4.84 -2.73
CA TYR A 29 19.37 5.52 -4.02
C TYR A 29 20.68 5.60 -4.82
N PRO A 30 21.86 5.88 -4.22
CA PRO A 30 23.13 5.87 -4.96
C PRO A 30 23.56 4.51 -5.51
N LEU A 31 22.88 3.40 -5.15
CA LEU A 31 23.12 2.09 -5.75
C LEU A 31 22.43 1.90 -7.10
N TYR A 32 21.33 2.61 -7.35
CA TYR A 32 20.41 2.27 -8.44
C TYR A 32 21.06 2.33 -9.83
N PRO A 33 21.89 3.33 -10.18
CA PRO A 33 22.58 3.35 -11.47
C PRO A 33 23.51 2.14 -11.68
N PHE A 34 24.22 1.72 -10.62
CA PHE A 34 25.14 0.58 -10.67
C PHE A 34 24.39 -0.75 -10.75
N LEU A 35 23.29 -0.89 -10.01
CA LEU A 35 22.39 -2.04 -10.10
C LEU A 35 21.78 -2.15 -11.50
N ALA A 36 21.41 -1.04 -12.14
CA ALA A 36 20.92 -1.03 -13.51
C ALA A 36 21.99 -1.52 -14.51
N LEU A 37 23.23 -1.06 -14.38
CA LEU A 37 24.35 -1.53 -15.21
C LEU A 37 24.64 -3.03 -15.03
N LEU A 38 24.68 -3.51 -13.78
CA LEU A 38 24.86 -4.94 -13.49
C LEU A 38 23.69 -5.78 -14.00
N SER A 39 22.46 -5.30 -13.86
CA SER A 39 21.27 -5.97 -14.37
C SER A 39 21.29 -6.07 -15.89
N ALA A 40 21.65 -4.99 -16.59
CA ALA A 40 21.80 -4.99 -18.04
C ALA A 40 22.88 -5.97 -18.50
N TRP A 41 24.04 -5.97 -17.84
CA TRP A 41 25.13 -6.91 -18.11
C TRP A 41 24.68 -8.37 -17.91
N PHE A 42 24.01 -8.66 -16.78
CA PHE A 42 23.48 -9.99 -16.48
C PHE A 42 22.46 -10.44 -17.52
N ILE A 43 21.49 -9.61 -17.87
CA ILE A 43 20.46 -9.90 -18.87
C ILE A 43 21.10 -10.20 -20.24
N TYR A 44 22.08 -9.40 -20.65
CA TYR A 44 22.81 -9.61 -21.91
C TYR A 44 23.53 -10.96 -21.93
N HIS A 45 24.29 -11.30 -20.89
CA HIS A 45 25.00 -12.57 -20.83
C HIS A 45 24.08 -13.78 -20.66
N LEU A 46 22.99 -13.64 -19.91
CA LEU A 46 21.97 -14.68 -19.81
C LEU A 46 21.34 -14.96 -21.17
N ALA A 47 21.02 -13.92 -21.95
CA ALA A 47 20.49 -14.08 -23.30
C ALA A 47 21.48 -14.83 -24.22
N LEU A 48 22.77 -14.49 -24.18
CA LEU A 48 23.82 -15.21 -24.92
C LEU A 48 23.99 -16.66 -24.46
N PHE A 49 23.92 -16.91 -23.16
CA PHE A 49 24.02 -18.26 -22.60
C PHE A 49 22.87 -19.15 -23.06
N LEU A 50 21.64 -18.62 -23.05
CA LEU A 50 20.45 -19.30 -23.54
C LEU A 50 20.53 -19.58 -25.05
N GLU A 51 21.09 -18.66 -25.83
CA GLU A 51 21.34 -18.84 -27.28
C GLU A 51 22.34 -19.98 -27.54
N ASN A 52 23.45 -20.02 -26.82
CA ASN A 52 24.48 -21.06 -26.99
C ASN A 52 24.03 -22.47 -26.55
N ARG A 53 23.08 -22.56 -25.61
CA ARG A 53 22.46 -23.82 -25.16
C ARG A 53 21.26 -24.21 -26.03
N GLY A 54 20.67 -23.26 -26.74
CA GLY A 54 19.45 -23.35 -27.53
C GLY A 54 19.59 -23.95 -28.94
N LYS A 55 20.55 -24.86 -29.18
CA LYS A 55 20.49 -25.78 -30.35
C LYS A 55 19.37 -26.83 -30.19
N LEU A 56 18.18 -26.42 -29.76
CA LEU A 56 16.98 -27.23 -29.83
C LEU A 56 16.34 -26.98 -31.18
N ASN A 57 16.61 -27.90 -32.09
CA ASN A 57 16.08 -28.01 -33.45
C ASN A 57 14.54 -28.14 -33.41
N LEU A 58 13.81 -27.04 -33.22
CA LEU A 58 12.34 -27.04 -33.29
C LEU A 58 11.92 -26.62 -34.71
N PHE A 59 11.81 -27.62 -35.58
CA PHE A 59 11.58 -27.49 -37.02
C PHE A 59 10.19 -26.97 -37.43
N LEU A 60 9.36 -26.43 -36.52
CA LEU A 60 7.97 -26.10 -36.85
C LEU A 60 7.44 -24.91 -36.02
N VAL A 61 7.80 -23.67 -36.37
CA VAL A 61 6.87 -22.51 -36.43
C VAL A 61 7.49 -21.45 -37.35
N SER A 62 6.94 -21.33 -38.55
CA SER A 62 7.16 -20.24 -39.49
C SER A 62 6.41 -18.97 -39.03
N CYS A 63 7.17 -17.94 -38.62
CA CYS A 63 6.99 -16.49 -38.93
C CYS A 63 7.71 -15.57 -37.92
N LEU A 64 8.22 -16.07 -36.80
CA LEU A 64 9.18 -15.39 -35.92
C LEU A 64 10.15 -16.46 -35.43
N PRO A 65 11.49 -16.28 -35.51
CA PRO A 65 12.41 -17.29 -34.99
C PRO A 65 12.10 -17.49 -33.50
N ALA A 66 11.91 -18.74 -33.06
CA ALA A 66 11.50 -19.08 -31.69
C ALA A 66 12.41 -18.41 -30.62
N GLU A 67 13.67 -18.16 -30.97
CA GLU A 67 14.64 -17.41 -30.18
C GLU A 67 14.23 -15.94 -29.96
N ALA A 68 13.68 -15.26 -30.97
CA ALA A 68 13.18 -13.90 -30.83
C ALA A 68 11.95 -13.85 -29.92
N LEU A 69 11.07 -14.85 -30.01
CA LEU A 69 9.92 -14.98 -29.11
C LEU A 69 10.35 -15.23 -27.66
N ALA A 70 11.37 -16.07 -27.44
CA ALA A 70 11.93 -16.32 -26.10
C ALA A 70 12.60 -15.06 -25.52
N LYS A 71 13.39 -14.33 -26.32
CA LYS A 71 14.00 -13.05 -25.92
C LYS A 71 12.93 -11.99 -25.60
N ALA A 72 11.90 -11.87 -26.44
CA ALA A 72 10.79 -10.96 -26.23
C ALA A 72 9.97 -11.35 -24.99
N GLY A 73 9.71 -12.64 -24.77
CA GLY A 73 9.02 -13.15 -23.60
C GLY A 73 9.78 -12.90 -22.30
N PHE A 74 11.10 -13.12 -22.28
CA PHE A 74 11.93 -12.80 -21.13
C PHE A 74 11.94 -11.30 -20.81
N LEU A 75 12.13 -10.45 -21.84
CA LEU A 75 12.09 -9.01 -21.66
C LEU A 75 10.72 -8.55 -21.16
N PHE A 76 9.63 -9.11 -21.70
CA PHE A 76 8.28 -8.86 -21.24
C PHE A 76 8.12 -9.21 -19.76
N LEU A 77 8.55 -10.40 -19.33
CA LEU A 77 8.48 -10.83 -17.93
C LEU A 77 9.23 -9.88 -16.98
N VAL A 78 10.42 -9.40 -17.38
CA VAL A 78 11.22 -8.43 -16.61
C VAL A 78 10.50 -7.08 -16.49
N LEU A 79 9.78 -6.67 -17.54
CA LEU A 79 9.18 -5.35 -17.64
C LEU A 79 7.71 -5.29 -17.17
N VAL A 80 7.02 -6.43 -17.03
CA VAL A 80 5.61 -6.48 -16.60
C VAL A 80 5.40 -5.72 -15.29
N TYR A 81 6.19 -6.03 -14.25
CA TYR A 81 6.02 -5.39 -12.96
C TYR A 81 6.40 -3.90 -12.98
N PRO A 82 7.58 -3.48 -13.49
CA PRO A 82 7.92 -2.06 -13.61
C PRO A 82 6.87 -1.23 -14.35
N PHE A 83 6.36 -1.70 -15.49
CA PHE A 83 5.30 -0.98 -16.21
C PHE A 83 3.98 -0.96 -15.45
N SER A 84 3.62 -2.07 -14.80
CA SER A 84 2.43 -2.10 -13.95
C SER A 84 2.55 -1.10 -12.79
N PHE A 85 3.74 -0.95 -12.22
CA PHE A 85 4.00 -0.02 -11.13
C PHE A 85 3.95 1.43 -11.62
N ILE A 86 4.62 1.76 -12.72
CA ILE A 86 4.59 3.12 -13.28
C ILE A 86 3.16 3.55 -13.64
N SER A 87 2.26 2.61 -13.97
CA SER A 87 0.84 2.92 -14.23
C SER A 87 0.11 3.57 -13.06
N ILE A 88 0.62 3.49 -11.82
CA ILE A 88 0.00 4.18 -10.68
C ILE A 88 0.04 5.70 -10.85
N TYR A 89 1.12 6.23 -11.44
CA TYR A 89 1.35 7.66 -11.62
C TYR A 89 0.61 8.25 -12.83
N SER A 90 -0.04 7.42 -13.66
CA SER A 90 -0.94 7.91 -14.72
C SER A 90 -2.36 8.19 -14.20
N ARG A 91 -2.61 7.96 -12.91
CA ARG A 91 -3.91 8.14 -12.25
C ARG A 91 -3.79 9.17 -11.13
N PRO A 92 -4.89 9.87 -10.77
CA PRO A 92 -4.88 10.75 -9.61
C PRO A 92 -4.53 9.99 -8.33
N HIS A 93 -3.75 10.63 -7.46
CA HIS A 93 -3.40 10.07 -6.17
C HIS A 93 -4.68 9.79 -5.35
N THR A 94 -4.74 8.63 -4.68
CA THR A 94 -5.96 8.15 -4.01
C THR A 94 -6.47 9.12 -2.94
N ARG A 95 -5.58 9.77 -2.20
CA ARG A 95 -5.93 10.84 -1.23
C ARG A 95 -6.63 12.04 -1.89
N VAL A 96 -6.26 12.40 -3.12
CA VAL A 96 -6.92 13.48 -3.88
C VAL A 96 -8.29 13.04 -4.37
N THR A 97 -8.41 11.83 -4.90
CA THR A 97 -9.71 11.26 -5.30
C THR A 97 -10.65 11.11 -4.10
N ALA A 98 -10.14 10.63 -2.96
CA ALA A 98 -10.89 10.53 -1.72
C ALA A 98 -11.34 11.89 -1.20
N SER A 99 -10.46 12.91 -1.26
CA SER A 99 -10.82 14.29 -0.88
C SER A 99 -11.96 14.84 -1.73
N ASN A 100 -11.89 14.67 -3.06
CA ASN A 100 -12.98 15.05 -3.96
C ASN A 100 -14.30 14.36 -3.57
N TRP A 101 -14.25 13.06 -3.29
CA TRP A 101 -15.43 12.32 -2.87
C TRP A 101 -15.97 12.81 -1.53
N ILE A 102 -15.10 13.11 -0.56
CA ILE A 102 -15.48 13.67 0.75
C ILE A 102 -16.25 14.97 0.56
N TYR A 103 -15.75 15.91 -0.23
CA TYR A 103 -16.45 17.18 -0.50
C TYR A 103 -17.81 17.01 -1.17
N GLN A 104 -17.99 15.95 -1.96
CA GLN A 104 -19.24 15.67 -2.67
C GLN A 104 -20.27 14.89 -1.85
N ASN A 105 -19.83 14.13 -0.84
CA ASN A 105 -20.68 13.12 -0.17
C ASN A 105 -20.77 13.29 1.35
N ILE A 106 -19.80 13.95 1.98
CA ILE A 106 -19.78 14.18 3.43
C ILE A 106 -20.21 15.63 3.70
N PRO A 107 -21.28 15.86 4.48
CA PRO A 107 -21.75 17.20 4.81
C PRO A 107 -20.66 18.05 5.50
N PRO A 108 -20.50 19.33 5.11
CA PRO A 108 -19.67 20.26 5.86
C PRO A 108 -20.07 20.32 7.35
N GLY A 109 -19.09 20.49 8.22
CA GLY A 109 -19.24 20.47 9.68
C GLY A 109 -19.14 19.07 10.30
N SER A 110 -19.14 18.00 9.50
CA SER A 110 -18.98 16.63 10.00
C SER A 110 -17.64 16.45 10.73
N ARG A 111 -17.66 15.60 11.76
CA ARG A 111 -16.47 15.24 12.54
C ARG A 111 -15.79 14.02 11.93
N ILE A 112 -14.60 14.22 11.39
CA ILE A 112 -13.87 13.18 10.65
C ILE A 112 -12.59 12.81 11.40
N SER A 113 -12.26 11.52 11.48
CA SER A 113 -11.05 11.09 12.15
C SER A 113 -9.80 11.40 11.33
N GLY A 114 -8.69 11.68 12.01
CA GLY A 114 -7.35 11.61 11.43
C GLY A 114 -6.44 10.81 12.35
N GLU A 115 -5.71 9.84 11.80
CA GLU A 115 -4.77 9.05 12.57
C GLU A 115 -3.49 9.85 12.84
N HIS A 116 -3.10 9.99 14.10
CA HIS A 116 -1.85 10.67 14.45
C HIS A 116 -0.68 9.92 13.82
N TRP A 117 0.20 10.63 13.10
CA TRP A 117 1.28 10.10 12.24
C TRP A 117 0.88 9.65 10.82
N ASP A 118 -0.37 9.79 10.39
CA ASP A 118 -0.76 9.65 8.98
C ASP A 118 -1.27 10.99 8.41
N ASP A 119 -1.51 11.00 7.10
CA ASP A 119 -2.05 12.18 6.40
C ASP A 119 -3.54 12.34 6.69
N TYR A 120 -3.96 13.55 7.03
CA TYR A 120 -5.37 13.87 7.28
C TYR A 120 -6.10 14.14 5.97
N LEU A 121 -7.37 13.75 5.89
CA LEU A 121 -8.27 14.05 4.78
C LEU A 121 -9.50 14.82 5.27
N PRO A 122 -10.16 15.61 4.41
CA PRO A 122 -9.79 15.87 3.01
C PRO A 122 -8.61 16.85 2.90
N LEU A 123 -7.86 16.77 1.81
CA LEU A 123 -6.91 17.79 1.38
C LEU A 123 -7.67 18.99 0.82
N SER A 124 -7.19 20.21 1.05
CA SER A 124 -7.72 21.38 0.33
C SER A 124 -7.40 21.26 -1.17
N LEU A 125 -8.41 21.39 -2.02
CA LEU A 125 -8.29 21.24 -3.48
C LEU A 125 -8.57 22.57 -4.19
N PRO A 126 -8.11 22.76 -5.45
CA PRO A 126 -8.28 24.02 -6.17
C PRO A 126 -9.73 24.42 -6.48
N ALA A 127 -10.69 23.51 -6.34
CA ALA A 127 -12.10 23.79 -6.63
C ALA A 127 -12.71 24.74 -5.57
N PRO A 128 -13.59 25.69 -5.97
CA PRO A 128 -14.21 26.62 -5.02
C PRO A 128 -14.94 25.88 -3.89
N GLY A 129 -14.66 26.27 -2.65
CA GLY A 129 -15.26 25.67 -1.45
C GLY A 129 -14.66 24.34 -1.01
N PHE A 130 -13.67 23.78 -1.72
CA PHE A 130 -12.99 22.54 -1.33
C PHE A 130 -11.82 22.85 -0.38
N ILE A 131 -12.16 23.31 0.82
CA ILE A 131 -11.22 23.67 1.89
C ILE A 131 -11.35 22.69 3.06
N HIS A 132 -10.23 22.24 3.61
CA HIS A 132 -10.19 21.24 4.68
C HIS A 132 -10.96 21.70 5.93
N GLU A 133 -10.93 23.01 6.22
CA GLU A 133 -11.52 23.68 7.38
C GLU A 133 -13.06 23.57 7.42
N ASN A 134 -13.69 23.12 6.34
CA ASN A 134 -15.10 22.78 6.33
C ASN A 134 -15.43 21.58 7.24
N TYR A 135 -14.45 20.83 7.72
CA TYR A 135 -14.63 19.66 8.56
C TYR A 135 -13.94 19.80 9.90
N GLN A 136 -14.44 19.08 10.90
CA GLN A 136 -13.85 19.05 12.24
C GLN A 136 -12.98 17.80 12.40
N SER A 137 -11.66 17.99 12.42
CA SER A 137 -10.70 16.90 12.59
C SER A 137 -10.71 16.36 14.02
N VAL A 138 -10.86 15.05 14.16
CA VAL A 138 -10.76 14.32 15.43
C VAL A 138 -9.52 13.43 15.40
N GLU A 139 -8.44 13.89 16.03
CA GLU A 139 -7.19 13.11 16.07
C GLU A 139 -7.34 11.81 16.87
N PHE A 140 -6.87 10.70 16.30
CA PHE A 140 -6.77 9.39 16.91
C PHE A 140 -5.28 9.05 17.19
N PRO A 141 -4.79 9.25 18.44
CA PRO A 141 -3.40 8.98 18.81
C PRO A 141 -3.15 7.49 19.09
N LEU A 142 -3.27 6.65 18.05
CA LEU A 142 -3.31 5.19 18.19
C LEU A 142 -1.95 4.56 18.49
N TYR A 143 -0.82 5.22 18.18
CA TYR A 143 0.53 4.76 18.54
C TYR A 143 0.90 4.93 20.02
N ASN A 144 0.12 5.70 20.79
CA ASN A 144 0.34 5.83 22.22
C ASN A 144 0.09 4.49 22.92
N GLU A 145 0.73 4.28 24.07
CA GLU A 145 0.59 3.03 24.84
C GLU A 145 -0.86 2.74 25.23
N ASP A 146 -1.26 1.47 25.18
CA ASP A 146 -2.61 1.06 25.56
C ASP A 146 -2.80 1.05 27.07
N ASN A 147 -3.61 1.97 27.56
CA ASN A 147 -4.03 2.06 28.96
C ASN A 147 -5.48 2.54 29.08
N GLY A 148 -6.05 2.47 30.30
CA GLY A 148 -7.45 2.80 30.54
C GLY A 148 -7.79 4.26 30.25
N GLU A 149 -6.87 5.19 30.55
CA GLU A 149 -7.04 6.62 30.29
C GLU A 149 -7.12 6.91 28.78
N LYS A 150 -6.18 6.38 27.99
CA LYS A 150 -6.20 6.45 26.52
C LYS A 150 -7.52 5.94 25.98
N TRP A 151 -7.99 4.77 26.43
CA TRP A 151 -9.19 4.16 25.88
C TRP A 151 -10.49 4.80 26.34
N LEU A 152 -10.52 5.41 27.51
CA LEU A 152 -11.61 6.28 27.93
C LEU A 152 -11.70 7.52 27.01
N ALA A 153 -10.58 8.20 26.80
CA ALA A 153 -10.51 9.37 25.90
C ALA A 153 -10.82 9.00 24.45
N MET A 154 -10.29 7.88 23.95
CA MET A 154 -10.60 7.36 22.61
C MET A 154 -12.07 7.00 22.46
N SER A 155 -12.71 6.42 23.48
CA SER A 155 -14.13 6.10 23.44
C SER A 155 -14.99 7.36 23.34
N GLN A 156 -14.61 8.45 24.02
CA GLN A 156 -15.26 9.75 23.87
C GLN A 156 -15.07 10.33 22.46
N LYS A 157 -13.85 10.23 21.90
CA LYS A 157 -13.58 10.62 20.51
C LYS A 157 -14.46 9.84 19.54
N LEU A 158 -14.45 8.51 19.62
CA LEU A 158 -15.29 7.61 18.80
C LEU A 158 -16.78 7.93 18.91
N ALA A 159 -17.27 8.23 20.12
CA ALA A 159 -18.67 8.62 20.34
C ALA A 159 -19.07 9.87 19.54
N THR A 160 -18.13 10.79 19.32
CA THR A 160 -18.38 12.04 18.58
C THR A 160 -17.98 12.03 17.11
N THR A 161 -17.17 11.07 16.65
CA THR A 161 -16.70 10.99 15.25
C THR A 161 -17.80 10.51 14.30
N ASP A 162 -18.14 11.26 13.26
CA ASP A 162 -19.15 10.85 12.27
C ASP A 162 -18.57 9.91 11.22
N TYR A 163 -17.32 10.13 10.81
CA TYR A 163 -16.62 9.31 9.83
C TYR A 163 -15.23 8.93 10.30
N ILE A 164 -14.89 7.64 10.20
CA ILE A 164 -13.52 7.17 10.37
C ILE A 164 -12.87 7.11 8.99
N ILE A 165 -11.78 7.84 8.82
CA ILE A 165 -10.99 7.86 7.59
C ILE A 165 -9.63 7.23 7.90
N LEU A 166 -9.37 6.07 7.29
CA LEU A 166 -8.04 5.45 7.28
C LEU A 166 -7.40 5.83 5.95
N THR A 167 -6.34 6.62 5.98
CA THR A 167 -5.78 7.22 4.76
C THR A 167 -4.66 6.40 4.14
N SER A 168 -4.15 5.41 4.87
CA SER A 168 -3.22 4.38 4.40
C SER A 168 -3.26 3.14 5.31
N ASN A 169 -2.36 2.18 5.06
CA ASN A 169 -2.12 1.04 5.93
C ASN A 169 -1.07 1.28 7.03
N ARG A 170 -0.55 2.51 7.17
CA ARG A 170 0.56 2.84 8.09
C ARG A 170 0.33 2.34 9.52
N LEU A 171 -0.80 2.69 10.13
CA LEU A 171 -1.05 2.35 11.53
C LEU A 171 -1.56 0.92 11.68
N TYR A 172 -2.67 0.56 11.04
CA TYR A 172 -3.22 -0.79 11.21
C TYR A 172 -2.27 -1.88 10.68
N GLY A 173 -1.52 -1.61 9.61
CA GLY A 173 -0.58 -2.55 9.02
C GLY A 173 0.64 -2.83 9.90
N SER A 174 1.05 -1.88 10.74
CA SER A 174 2.14 -2.05 11.70
C SER A 174 1.64 -2.54 13.06
N ILE A 175 0.66 -1.86 13.65
CA ILE A 175 0.15 -2.12 15.01
C ILE A 175 -0.40 -3.55 15.14
N MET A 176 -1.14 -4.02 14.14
CA MET A 176 -1.74 -5.37 14.18
C MET A 176 -0.71 -6.51 14.08
N THR A 177 0.55 -6.21 13.74
CA THR A 177 1.65 -7.21 13.72
C THR A 177 2.30 -7.43 15.08
N VAL A 178 2.03 -6.52 16.04
CA VAL A 178 2.58 -6.55 17.40
C VAL A 178 1.46 -6.35 18.43
N PRO A 179 0.46 -7.26 18.47
CA PRO A 179 -0.68 -7.15 19.39
C PRO A 179 -0.24 -7.15 20.86
N GLU A 180 0.88 -7.78 21.20
CA GLU A 180 1.38 -7.79 22.58
C GLU A 180 1.79 -6.41 23.10
N LYS A 181 2.20 -5.50 22.19
CA LYS A 181 2.51 -4.11 22.53
C LYS A 181 1.26 -3.21 22.50
N TYR A 182 0.30 -3.55 21.64
CA TYR A 182 -0.89 -2.73 21.37
C TYR A 182 -2.18 -3.58 21.38
N PRO A 183 -2.53 -4.23 22.49
CA PRO A 183 -3.59 -5.25 22.52
C PRO A 183 -4.98 -4.67 22.22
N VAL A 184 -5.27 -3.49 22.76
CA VAL A 184 -6.58 -2.85 22.60
C VAL A 184 -6.66 -2.14 21.25
N THR A 185 -5.55 -1.54 20.78
CA THR A 185 -5.52 -0.90 19.45
C THR A 185 -5.62 -1.91 18.32
N ALA A 186 -4.94 -3.06 18.42
CA ALA A 186 -5.10 -4.15 17.47
C ALA A 186 -6.57 -4.63 17.43
N LYS A 187 -7.20 -4.78 18.61
CA LYS A 187 -8.62 -5.10 18.70
C LYS A 187 -9.52 -4.03 18.11
N PHE A 188 -9.19 -2.74 18.26
CA PHE A 188 -9.94 -1.65 17.62
C PHE A 188 -10.02 -1.82 16.11
N TYR A 189 -8.91 -2.07 15.42
CA TYR A 189 -8.94 -2.31 13.97
C TYR A 189 -9.71 -3.60 13.61
N GLN A 190 -9.52 -4.68 14.37
CA GLN A 190 -10.28 -5.92 14.14
C GLN A 190 -11.80 -5.68 14.24
N GLN A 191 -12.25 -4.96 15.26
CA GLN A 191 -13.67 -4.67 15.48
C GLN A 191 -14.20 -3.64 14.47
N LEU A 192 -13.38 -2.68 14.04
CA LEU A 192 -13.73 -1.71 12.99
C LEU A 192 -13.98 -2.43 11.66
N PHE A 193 -13.05 -3.28 11.22
CA PHE A 193 -13.19 -4.04 9.98
C PHE A 193 -14.31 -5.08 10.04
N ALA A 194 -14.60 -5.63 11.22
CA ALA A 194 -15.75 -6.51 11.44
C ALA A 194 -17.10 -5.78 11.49
N GLY A 195 -17.14 -4.44 11.49
CA GLY A 195 -18.37 -3.64 11.60
C GLY A 195 -19.00 -3.61 13.01
N ASN A 196 -18.29 -4.13 14.02
CA ASN A 196 -18.80 -4.26 15.38
C ASN A 196 -18.79 -2.94 16.17
N LEU A 197 -18.09 -1.91 15.66
CA LEU A 197 -18.03 -0.59 16.30
C LEU A 197 -19.16 0.36 15.89
N GLY A 198 -20.17 -0.11 15.15
CA GLY A 198 -21.26 0.76 14.68
C GLY A 198 -20.83 1.73 13.57
N PHE A 199 -19.73 1.41 12.89
CA PHE A 199 -19.24 2.07 11.69
C PHE A 199 -19.29 1.08 10.52
N GLU A 200 -19.81 1.53 9.37
CA GLU A 200 -19.88 0.74 8.14
C GLU A 200 -18.97 1.36 7.08
N LYS A 201 -18.21 0.51 6.37
CA LYS A 201 -17.37 0.98 5.26
C LYS A 201 -18.27 1.44 4.10
N VAL A 202 -18.20 2.71 3.76
CA VAL A 202 -19.02 3.31 2.71
C VAL A 202 -18.29 3.41 1.37
N ILE A 203 -16.96 3.55 1.40
CA ILE A 203 -16.15 3.60 0.17
C ILE A 203 -14.68 3.25 0.42
N GLU A 204 -14.00 2.84 -0.65
CA GLU A 204 -12.58 2.50 -0.70
C GLU A 204 -11.95 3.10 -1.97
N PHE A 205 -10.73 3.64 -1.85
CA PHE A 205 -9.94 4.12 -2.97
C PHE A 205 -8.57 3.43 -2.99
N THR A 206 -8.22 2.88 -4.16
CA THR A 206 -6.95 2.19 -4.40
C THR A 206 -6.39 2.55 -5.77
N SER A 207 -5.07 2.63 -5.91
CA SER A 207 -4.36 2.82 -7.19
C SER A 207 -3.28 1.75 -7.34
N ARG A 208 -3.66 0.46 -7.32
CA ARG A 208 -2.72 -0.67 -7.38
C ARG A 208 -1.95 -0.73 -8.70
N PRO A 209 -0.70 -1.25 -8.72
CA PRO A 209 0.02 -1.53 -9.96
C PRO A 209 -0.85 -2.38 -10.89
N ASN A 210 -1.01 -1.95 -12.15
CA ASN A 210 -1.96 -2.57 -13.07
C ASN A 210 -1.36 -2.67 -14.47
N LEU A 211 -1.45 -3.85 -15.07
CA LEU A 211 -1.24 -4.02 -16.50
C LEU A 211 -2.60 -3.80 -17.20
N PRO A 212 -2.83 -2.65 -17.85
CA PRO A 212 -4.13 -2.34 -18.44
C PRO A 212 -4.40 -3.27 -19.62
N LEU A 213 -5.41 -4.11 -19.48
CA LEU A 213 -5.91 -4.99 -20.53
C LEU A 213 -7.44 -4.88 -20.52
N PRO A 214 -8.07 -4.55 -21.67
CA PRO A 214 -9.51 -4.36 -21.73
C PRO A 214 -10.24 -5.68 -21.45
N LEU A 215 -11.47 -5.58 -20.96
CA LEU A 215 -12.42 -6.71 -20.78
C LEU A 215 -12.04 -7.77 -19.74
N ILE A 216 -10.92 -7.63 -19.03
CA ILE A 216 -10.56 -8.51 -17.93
C ILE A 216 -10.39 -7.71 -16.63
N LYS A 217 -10.68 -8.34 -15.49
CA LYS A 217 -10.42 -7.79 -14.16
C LYS A 217 -9.83 -8.89 -13.29
N ILE A 218 -8.52 -8.97 -13.24
CA ILE A 218 -7.80 -10.03 -12.54
C ILE A 218 -7.02 -9.41 -11.37
N CYS A 219 -7.22 -9.96 -10.17
CA CYS A 219 -6.41 -9.65 -9.01
C CYS A 219 -5.31 -10.70 -8.86
N LEU A 220 -4.05 -10.28 -9.04
CA LEU A 220 -2.90 -11.13 -8.80
C LEU A 220 -2.31 -10.80 -7.44
N THR A 221 -2.38 -11.75 -6.50
CA THR A 221 -1.66 -11.66 -5.23
C THR A 221 -0.44 -12.59 -5.31
N PRO A 222 0.80 -12.06 -5.27
CA PRO A 222 1.99 -12.88 -5.17
C PRO A 222 1.87 -13.99 -4.10
N PRO A 223 2.22 -15.25 -4.43
CA PRO A 223 2.18 -16.33 -3.46
C PRO A 223 3.22 -16.07 -2.34
N PHE A 224 2.93 -16.55 -1.13
CA PHE A 224 3.81 -16.53 0.04
C PHE A 224 4.02 -15.19 0.78
N ILE A 225 3.37 -14.10 0.37
CA ILE A 225 3.47 -12.85 1.13
C ILE A 225 2.43 -12.83 2.26
N ARG A 226 2.93 -12.74 3.51
CA ARG A 226 2.15 -12.80 4.76
C ARG A 226 2.04 -11.47 5.51
N TYR A 227 2.83 -10.46 5.13
CA TYR A 227 2.72 -9.13 5.72
C TYR A 227 1.33 -8.54 5.41
N GLY A 228 0.72 -7.81 6.36
CA GLY A 228 -0.59 -7.18 6.14
C GLY A 228 -1.78 -8.13 5.89
N ILE A 229 -1.70 -9.42 6.25
CA ILE A 229 -2.78 -10.40 5.98
C ILE A 229 -4.16 -10.00 6.53
N VAL A 230 -4.18 -9.12 7.55
CA VAL A 230 -5.37 -8.55 8.18
C VAL A 230 -6.12 -7.54 7.31
N SER A 231 -5.53 -6.99 6.25
CA SER A 231 -6.21 -6.11 5.27
C SER A 231 -6.64 -6.83 3.99
N ARG A 232 -6.52 -8.17 3.96
CA ARG A 232 -6.64 -8.99 2.75
C ARG A 232 -8.08 -9.21 2.27
N ASP A 233 -9.08 -9.01 3.11
CA ASP A 233 -10.47 -9.36 2.82
C ASP A 233 -11.17 -8.44 1.79
N GLU A 234 -10.43 -7.51 1.19
CA GLU A 234 -10.95 -6.48 0.30
C GLU A 234 -10.20 -6.45 -1.05
N LYS A 235 -10.11 -7.61 -1.72
CA LYS A 235 -9.43 -7.77 -3.02
C LYS A 235 -10.30 -7.36 -4.20
N ASN A 236 -11.06 -6.28 -4.11
CA ASN A 236 -11.81 -5.81 -5.27
C ASN A 236 -10.86 -5.04 -6.20
N CYS A 237 -10.50 -5.64 -7.34
CA CYS A 237 -9.78 -4.93 -8.41
C CYS A 237 -10.80 -4.28 -9.33
N LEU A 238 -11.03 -2.99 -9.13
CA LEU A 238 -12.02 -2.21 -9.88
C LEU A 238 -11.55 -1.91 -11.31
N LEU A 239 -10.23 -1.85 -11.50
CA LEU A 239 -9.55 -1.52 -12.75
C LEU A 239 -9.65 -2.66 -13.77
N GLU A 240 -9.74 -2.30 -15.04
CA GLU A 240 -9.57 -3.24 -16.14
C GLU A 240 -8.08 -3.60 -16.30
N GLY A 241 -7.81 -4.89 -16.42
CA GLY A 241 -6.50 -5.46 -16.57
C GLY A 241 -6.14 -6.48 -15.50
N ILE A 242 -4.83 -6.61 -15.30
CA ILE A 242 -4.24 -7.44 -14.25
C ILE A 242 -3.69 -6.49 -13.19
N SER A 243 -4.40 -6.38 -12.07
CA SER A 243 -3.97 -5.61 -10.91
C SER A 243 -3.15 -6.48 -9.98
N PHE A 244 -1.95 -6.01 -9.64
CA PHE A 244 -1.11 -6.63 -8.62
C PHE A 244 -1.54 -6.09 -7.26
N VAL A 245 -2.04 -6.99 -6.40
CA VAL A 245 -2.45 -6.63 -5.04
C VAL A 245 -1.21 -6.63 -4.17
N ASP A 246 -0.59 -5.46 -4.04
CA ASP A 246 0.61 -5.19 -3.26
C ASP A 246 0.34 -4.32 -2.03
N ASP A 247 -0.92 -4.28 -1.55
CA ASP A 247 -1.36 -3.53 -0.36
C ASP A 247 -0.59 -3.86 0.94
N TYR A 248 0.32 -4.83 0.89
CA TYR A 248 1.19 -5.30 1.95
C TYR A 248 2.69 -5.07 1.68
N ALA A 249 3.04 -4.37 0.60
CA ALA A 249 4.42 -3.98 0.36
C ALA A 249 4.93 -3.04 1.48
N ASP A 250 6.23 -2.77 1.47
CA ASP A 250 6.82 -1.82 2.41
C ASP A 250 6.08 -0.46 2.36
N GLU A 251 6.08 0.24 3.49
CA GLU A 251 5.41 1.53 3.67
C GLU A 251 5.75 2.53 2.55
N THR A 252 6.99 2.47 2.03
CA THR A 252 7.46 3.32 0.93
C THR A 252 6.55 3.22 -0.30
N PHE A 253 6.03 2.02 -0.59
CA PHE A 253 5.11 1.78 -1.71
C PHE A 253 3.66 2.10 -1.32
N THR A 254 3.18 1.54 -0.20
CA THR A 254 1.75 1.50 0.10
C THR A 254 1.23 2.72 0.85
N VAL A 255 2.08 3.62 1.34
CA VAL A 255 1.65 4.84 2.05
C VAL A 255 1.93 6.11 1.26
N TYR A 256 2.99 6.11 0.46
CA TYR A 256 3.40 7.29 -0.31
C TYR A 256 2.98 7.23 -1.77
N ASP A 257 3.19 6.10 -2.47
CA ASP A 257 2.95 6.04 -3.92
C ASP A 257 1.47 5.77 -4.26
N HIS A 258 0.84 4.78 -3.62
CA HIS A 258 -0.54 4.40 -3.91
C HIS A 258 -1.35 3.96 -2.68
N PRO A 259 -1.58 4.85 -1.70
CA PRO A 259 -2.24 4.47 -0.46
C PRO A 259 -3.67 3.99 -0.64
N LYS A 260 -4.05 2.98 0.16
CA LYS A 260 -5.41 2.50 0.26
C LYS A 260 -6.18 3.35 1.27
N VAL A 261 -7.13 4.14 0.77
CA VAL A 261 -8.00 4.98 1.62
C VAL A 261 -9.31 4.24 1.87
N LEU A 262 -9.70 4.12 3.14
CA LEU A 262 -10.96 3.54 3.58
C LEU A 262 -11.77 4.59 4.35
N ILE A 263 -13.06 4.72 4.01
CA ILE A 263 -13.97 5.63 4.71
C ILE A 263 -15.10 4.82 5.31
N PHE A 264 -15.29 4.98 6.62
CA PHE A 264 -16.37 4.37 7.37
C PHE A 264 -17.31 5.46 7.90
N LYS A 265 -18.61 5.23 7.78
CA LYS A 265 -19.65 6.11 8.30
C LYS A 265 -20.23 5.53 9.59
N LYS A 266 -20.43 6.35 10.61
CA LYS A 266 -21.18 5.95 11.81
C LYS A 266 -22.64 5.68 11.44
N VAL A 267 -23.11 4.49 11.78
CA VAL A 267 -24.51 4.08 11.59
C VAL A 267 -25.26 3.93 12.92
N LYS A 268 -24.56 3.61 14.00
CA LYS A 268 -25.13 3.55 15.35
C LYS A 268 -24.06 3.78 16.41
N PRO A 269 -24.38 4.45 17.53
CA PRO A 269 -23.49 4.49 18.67
C PRO A 269 -23.44 3.12 19.36
N VAL A 270 -22.28 2.78 19.91
CA VAL A 270 -22.06 1.60 20.76
C VAL A 270 -21.24 1.99 21.98
N ASP A 271 -21.17 1.14 23.00
CA ASP A 271 -20.26 1.34 24.12
C ASP A 271 -18.83 0.91 23.73
N TYR A 272 -18.08 1.85 23.16
CA TYR A 272 -16.71 1.62 22.68
C TYR A 272 -15.77 1.17 23.80
N TYR A 273 -15.92 1.71 25.01
CA TYR A 273 -15.04 1.39 26.13
C TYR A 273 -15.27 -0.04 26.62
N GLN A 274 -16.55 -0.45 26.68
CA GLN A 274 -16.93 -1.83 27.00
C GLN A 274 -16.39 -2.82 25.97
N ILE A 275 -16.64 -2.55 24.69
CA ILE A 275 -16.28 -3.45 23.58
C ILE A 275 -14.77 -3.61 23.48
N LEU A 276 -14.03 -2.50 23.54
CA LEU A 276 -12.59 -2.49 23.27
C LEU A 276 -11.80 -2.86 24.53
N TYR A 277 -12.00 -2.15 25.65
CA TYR A 277 -11.12 -2.23 26.81
C TYR A 277 -11.60 -3.20 27.89
N GLN A 278 -12.87 -3.13 28.34
CA GLN A 278 -13.30 -3.94 29.49
C GLN A 278 -13.34 -5.45 29.21
N ASN A 279 -13.69 -5.85 27.99
CA ASN A 279 -13.73 -7.27 27.61
C ASN A 279 -12.34 -7.93 27.47
N LEU A 280 -11.24 -7.17 27.52
CA LEU A 280 -9.87 -7.71 27.51
C LEU A 280 -9.33 -8.00 28.92
N ASN A 281 -9.89 -7.36 29.95
CA ASN A 281 -9.42 -7.46 31.34
C ASN A 281 -10.30 -8.37 32.21
N LYS A 282 -11.10 -9.24 31.58
CA LYS A 282 -11.82 -10.35 32.22
C LYS A 282 -11.11 -11.65 31.90
#